data_AF-A0A1V5ZKZ8-F1
#
_entry.id   AF-A0A1V5ZKZ8-F1
#
_cell.length_a   1.000
_cell.length_b   1.000
_cell.length_c   1.000
_cell.angle_alpha   90.00
_cell.angle_beta   90.00
_cell.angle_gamma   90.00
#
_symmetry.space_group_name_H-M   'P 1'
#
loop_
_entity.id
_entity.type
_entity.pdbx_description
1 polymer ?
#
loop_
_entity_poly.entity_id
_entity_poly.type
_entity_poly.pdbx_seq_one_letter_code
_entity_poly.pdbx_strand_id
1 'polypeptide(L)'
;MDKKYELMMNEYGFNRVKALKDFTLITGEQINKGDLGGFVESEDCLSQEGLCWIMDEAYVEGEVSGNAVVKDDAKIYGTVSGNAIVEYDAIVEGTVSGNAIVRDNGFVGENATVTGSAVVQADQYITFGTVTTDILSTKDWASALYAELGIIPKNGKVILYKDVQSTDNPKNFKSLYKPSFLYEVGKTVEETDVDEDVMKVCGKGLHFTLQEIIENEQTGDTIIECEVAIEDILTVQYCIVRARKCKVLSAI
;
A
#
# COMPACT_ATOMS: atom_id res chain seq x y z
N MET A 1 30.14 -9.50 -24.08
CA MET A 1 28.98 -10.24 -23.56
C MET A 1 27.79 -9.96 -24.46
N ASP A 2 26.90 -10.93 -24.62
CA ASP A 2 25.72 -10.83 -25.48
C ASP A 2 24.57 -10.16 -24.70
N LYS A 3 24.39 -8.84 -24.87
CA LYS A 3 23.44 -8.01 -24.11
C LYS A 3 21.97 -8.42 -24.37
N LYS A 4 21.14 -8.47 -23.33
CA LYS A 4 19.69 -8.71 -23.38
C LYS A 4 18.94 -7.50 -23.93
N TYR A 5 19.39 -6.30 -23.59
CA TYR A 5 18.79 -5.03 -24.01
C TYR A 5 19.84 -3.94 -24.20
N GLU A 6 19.45 -2.85 -24.89
CA GLU A 6 20.17 -1.58 -24.96
C GLU A 6 19.31 -0.43 -24.42
N LEU A 7 19.95 0.66 -23.99
CA LEU A 7 19.27 1.88 -23.58
C LEU A 7 19.25 2.89 -24.73
N MET A 8 18.08 3.49 -24.95
CA MET A 8 17.88 4.58 -25.89
C MET A 8 17.52 5.84 -25.11
N MET A 9 18.46 6.79 -25.06
CA MET A 9 18.24 8.08 -24.41
C MET A 9 17.28 8.94 -25.25
N ASN A 10 16.23 9.48 -24.63
CA ASN A 10 15.33 10.44 -25.27
C ASN A 10 15.81 11.90 -25.10
N GLU A 11 15.16 12.84 -25.79
CA GLU A 11 15.51 14.28 -25.75
C GLU A 11 15.36 14.91 -24.35
N TYR A 12 14.65 14.25 -23.44
CA TYR A 12 14.39 14.70 -22.07
C TYR A 12 15.31 14.03 -21.03
N GLY A 13 16.24 13.18 -21.47
CA GLY A 13 17.23 12.54 -20.61
C GLY A 13 16.80 11.22 -19.96
N PHE A 14 15.63 10.67 -20.31
CA PHE A 14 15.20 9.35 -19.83
C PHE A 14 15.72 8.24 -20.74
N ASN A 15 16.19 7.14 -20.14
CA ASN A 15 16.66 5.97 -20.90
C ASN A 15 15.51 4.98 -21.09
N ARG A 16 15.03 4.84 -22.33
CA ARG A 16 14.05 3.81 -22.68
C ARG A 16 14.74 2.49 -23.00
N VAL A 17 14.24 1.40 -22.45
CA VAL A 17 14.78 0.06 -22.68
C VAL A 17 14.34 -0.47 -24.04
N LYS A 18 15.24 -1.12 -24.77
CA LYS A 18 14.92 -1.82 -26.02
C LYS A 18 15.50 -3.22 -26.05
N ALA A 19 14.66 -4.21 -26.33
CA ALA A 19 15.06 -5.62 -26.37
C ALA A 19 16.03 -5.91 -27.53
N LEU A 20 17.07 -6.69 -27.25
CA LEU A 20 18.02 -7.18 -28.27
C LEU A 20 17.81 -8.66 -28.62
N LYS A 21 16.93 -9.35 -27.89
CA LYS A 21 16.65 -10.79 -28.00
C LYS A 21 15.16 -11.08 -27.83
N ASP A 22 14.75 -12.24 -28.32
CA ASP A 22 13.43 -12.79 -28.07
C ASP A 22 13.45 -13.61 -26.78
N PHE A 23 12.46 -13.44 -25.90
CA PHE A 23 12.29 -14.22 -24.68
C PHE A 23 10.85 -14.13 -24.15
N THR A 24 10.47 -15.04 -23.26
CA THR A 24 9.14 -15.09 -22.66
C THR A 24 9.24 -14.75 -21.17
N LEU A 25 8.42 -13.82 -20.71
CA LEU A 25 8.34 -13.45 -19.29
C LEU A 25 7.66 -14.54 -18.47
N ILE A 26 7.79 -14.46 -17.14
CA ILE A 26 7.08 -15.35 -16.22
C ILE A 26 5.55 -15.20 -16.28
N THR A 27 5.07 -14.04 -16.75
CA THR A 27 3.66 -13.77 -17.05
C THR A 27 3.16 -14.50 -18.30
N GLY A 28 4.06 -15.09 -19.10
CA GLY A 28 3.75 -15.71 -20.39
C GLY A 28 3.77 -14.76 -21.58
N GLU A 29 4.02 -13.47 -21.35
CA GLU A 29 4.14 -12.47 -22.42
C GLU A 29 5.45 -12.66 -23.21
N GLN A 30 5.35 -12.55 -24.53
CA GLN A 30 6.49 -12.70 -25.43
C GLN A 30 7.12 -11.33 -25.71
N ILE A 31 8.39 -11.18 -25.38
CA ILE A 31 9.22 -10.05 -25.80
C ILE A 31 10.00 -10.46 -27.04
N ASN A 32 9.94 -9.64 -28.07
CA ASN A 32 10.67 -9.83 -29.32
C ASN A 32 11.79 -8.81 -29.42
N LYS A 33 12.84 -9.17 -30.16
CA LYS A 33 13.94 -8.28 -30.48
C LYS A 33 13.42 -7.02 -31.17
N GLY A 34 13.79 -5.88 -30.61
CA GLY A 34 13.36 -4.56 -31.07
C GLY A 34 12.18 -3.99 -30.29
N ASP A 35 11.49 -4.79 -29.48
CA ASP A 35 10.39 -4.30 -28.63
C ASP A 35 10.92 -3.26 -27.64
N LEU A 36 10.10 -2.24 -27.43
CA LEU A 36 10.37 -1.19 -26.46
C LEU A 36 9.80 -1.60 -25.11
N GLY A 37 10.57 -1.38 -24.06
CA GLY A 37 10.12 -1.46 -22.68
C GLY A 37 9.81 -0.09 -22.08
N GLY A 38 9.76 -0.07 -20.76
CA GLY A 38 9.66 1.14 -19.95
C GLY A 38 11.00 1.87 -19.82
N PHE A 39 11.14 2.63 -18.75
CA PHE A 39 12.20 3.59 -18.55
C PHE A 39 13.05 3.25 -17.33
N VAL A 40 14.36 3.52 -17.45
CA VAL A 40 15.32 3.37 -16.37
C VAL A 40 16.17 4.62 -16.23
N GLU A 41 16.71 4.86 -15.03
CA GLU A 41 17.69 5.92 -14.83
C GLU A 41 19.04 5.55 -15.46
N SER A 42 19.49 4.31 -15.30
CA SER A 42 20.80 3.84 -15.78
C SER A 42 20.81 2.36 -16.18
N GLU A 43 21.93 1.86 -16.72
CA GLU A 43 22.09 0.42 -17.03
C GLU A 43 22.04 -0.47 -15.76
N ASP A 44 22.34 0.09 -14.58
CA ASP A 44 22.35 -0.67 -13.32
C ASP A 44 20.93 -0.99 -12.81
N CYS A 45 19.91 -0.28 -13.30
CA CYS A 45 18.53 -0.42 -12.84
C CYS A 45 17.84 -1.70 -13.34
N LEU A 46 18.30 -2.29 -14.45
CA LEU A 46 17.71 -3.49 -15.03
C LEU A 46 18.79 -4.52 -15.32
N SER A 47 18.72 -5.69 -14.68
CA SER A 47 19.74 -6.71 -14.90
C SER A 47 19.79 -7.20 -16.36
N GLN A 48 21.00 -7.34 -16.91
CA GLN A 48 21.24 -8.00 -18.19
C GLN A 48 21.06 -9.53 -18.11
N GLU A 49 21.01 -10.09 -16.90
CA GLU A 49 20.77 -11.51 -16.63
C GLU A 49 19.29 -11.80 -16.33
N GLY A 50 18.92 -13.08 -16.35
CA GLY A 50 17.56 -13.51 -16.11
C GLY A 50 16.54 -12.98 -17.12
N LEU A 51 15.26 -13.11 -16.77
CA LEU A 51 14.12 -12.72 -17.59
C LEU A 51 13.43 -11.44 -17.11
N CYS A 52 14.03 -10.72 -16.15
CA CYS A 52 13.42 -9.50 -15.66
C CYS A 52 13.23 -8.46 -16.77
N TRP A 53 12.12 -7.74 -16.70
CA TRP A 53 11.73 -6.80 -17.75
C TRP A 53 10.85 -5.68 -17.22
N ILE A 54 10.96 -4.51 -17.84
CA ILE A 54 10.18 -3.31 -17.55
C ILE A 54 9.40 -2.96 -18.82
N MET A 55 8.07 -2.79 -18.71
CA MET A 55 7.16 -2.53 -19.82
C MET A 55 6.43 -1.18 -19.67
N ASP A 56 5.72 -0.79 -20.73
CA ASP A 56 4.81 0.34 -20.77
C ASP A 56 5.46 1.67 -20.35
N GLU A 57 4.87 2.40 -19.41
CA GLU A 57 5.34 3.69 -18.90
C GLU A 57 6.01 3.56 -17.52
N ALA A 58 6.28 2.34 -17.07
CA ALA A 58 6.93 2.08 -15.80
C ALA A 58 8.34 2.69 -15.76
N TYR A 59 8.71 3.21 -14.59
CA TYR A 59 9.94 3.95 -14.39
C TYR A 59 10.73 3.41 -13.20
N VAL A 60 12.04 3.20 -13.40
CA VAL A 60 12.92 2.57 -12.41
C VAL A 60 14.18 3.41 -12.19
N GLU A 61 14.36 3.87 -10.95
CA GLU A 61 15.63 4.39 -10.40
C GLU A 61 16.30 3.35 -9.49
N GLY A 62 15.54 2.35 -9.02
CA GLY A 62 16.00 1.23 -8.23
C GLY A 62 16.62 0.08 -9.02
N GLU A 63 16.61 -1.14 -8.49
CA GLU A 63 17.16 -2.35 -9.12
C GLU A 63 16.06 -3.38 -9.45
N VAL A 64 16.03 -3.86 -10.69
CA VAL A 64 15.12 -4.93 -11.15
C VAL A 64 15.93 -6.13 -11.68
N SER A 65 15.80 -7.29 -11.04
CA SER A 65 16.61 -8.48 -11.35
C SER A 65 15.84 -9.82 -11.28
N GLY A 66 16.47 -10.93 -11.67
CA GLY A 66 15.84 -12.24 -11.72
C GLY A 66 14.85 -12.40 -12.88
N ASN A 67 13.59 -12.72 -12.57
CA ASN A 67 12.46 -12.83 -13.50
C ASN A 67 11.35 -11.80 -13.17
N ALA A 68 11.68 -10.76 -12.40
CA ALA A 68 10.70 -9.76 -11.99
C ALA A 68 10.11 -9.00 -13.20
N VAL A 69 8.84 -8.68 -13.13
CA VAL A 69 8.13 -7.91 -14.18
C VAL A 69 7.60 -6.63 -13.57
N VAL A 70 7.95 -5.50 -14.18
CA VAL A 70 7.44 -4.17 -13.81
C VAL A 70 6.73 -3.58 -15.03
N LYS A 71 5.51 -3.09 -14.90
CA LYS A 71 4.71 -2.63 -16.06
C LYS A 71 3.66 -1.58 -15.69
N ASP A 72 2.88 -1.17 -16.68
CA ASP A 72 1.91 -0.06 -16.60
C ASP A 72 2.58 1.27 -16.18
N ASP A 73 2.15 1.89 -15.09
CA ASP A 73 2.62 3.19 -14.59
C ASP A 73 3.47 3.07 -13.30
N ALA A 74 3.97 1.86 -13.01
CA ALA A 74 4.66 1.55 -11.75
C ALA A 74 5.97 2.31 -11.59
N LYS A 75 6.29 2.71 -10.35
CA LYS A 75 7.52 3.46 -10.00
C LYS A 75 8.36 2.70 -9.00
N ILE A 76 9.60 2.41 -9.38
CA ILE A 76 10.53 1.63 -8.58
C ILE A 76 11.74 2.47 -8.21
N TYR A 77 11.87 2.76 -6.92
CA TYR A 77 13.02 3.40 -6.30
C TYR A 77 13.83 2.40 -5.46
N GLY A 78 13.22 1.26 -5.10
CA GLY A 78 13.81 0.20 -4.31
C GLY A 78 14.31 -1.01 -5.12
N THR A 79 14.22 -2.21 -4.54
CA THR A 79 14.66 -3.45 -5.19
C THR A 79 13.48 -4.36 -5.53
N VAL A 80 13.39 -4.81 -6.77
CA VAL A 80 12.41 -5.80 -7.23
C VAL A 80 13.14 -6.99 -7.83
N SER A 81 12.96 -8.19 -7.25
CA SER A 81 13.72 -9.37 -7.66
C SER A 81 12.92 -10.67 -7.60
N GLY A 82 13.54 -11.79 -8.00
CA GLY A 82 12.88 -13.10 -8.01
C GLY A 82 11.85 -13.18 -9.13
N ASN A 83 10.61 -13.54 -8.80
CA ASN A 83 9.46 -13.64 -9.71
C ASN A 83 8.41 -12.56 -9.39
N ALA A 84 8.82 -11.47 -8.73
CA ALA A 84 7.90 -10.43 -8.31
C ALA A 84 7.23 -9.74 -9.50
N ILE A 85 5.98 -9.34 -9.32
CA ILE A 85 5.22 -8.57 -10.32
C ILE A 85 4.82 -7.25 -9.67
N VAL A 86 5.17 -6.14 -10.33
CA VAL A 86 4.76 -4.79 -9.92
C VAL A 86 4.05 -4.13 -11.10
N GLU A 87 2.78 -3.77 -10.92
CA GLU A 87 1.91 -3.33 -12.02
C GLU A 87 0.94 -2.21 -11.58
N TYR A 88 0.23 -1.62 -12.54
CA TYR A 88 -0.57 -0.40 -12.38
C TYR A 88 0.22 0.75 -11.76
N ASP A 89 -0.41 1.55 -10.89
CA ASP A 89 0.16 2.72 -10.22
C ASP A 89 0.99 2.39 -8.95
N ALA A 90 1.52 1.17 -8.83
CA ALA A 90 2.27 0.75 -7.66
C ALA A 90 3.58 1.54 -7.48
N ILE A 91 3.96 1.80 -6.21
CA ILE A 91 5.20 2.50 -5.86
C ILE A 91 6.01 1.64 -4.89
N VAL A 92 7.28 1.40 -5.24
CA VAL A 92 8.20 0.57 -4.44
C VAL A 92 9.46 1.36 -4.13
N GLU A 93 9.64 1.72 -2.87
CA GLU A 93 10.87 2.27 -2.30
C GLU A 93 11.66 1.21 -1.52
N GLY A 94 10.98 0.19 -1.00
CA GLY A 94 11.58 -0.91 -0.25
C GLY A 94 12.00 -2.11 -1.11
N THR A 95 11.86 -3.31 -0.56
CA THR A 95 12.21 -4.56 -1.25
C THR A 95 10.97 -5.38 -1.59
N VAL A 96 10.81 -5.75 -2.85
CA VAL A 96 9.82 -6.72 -3.32
C VAL A 96 10.54 -7.92 -3.94
N SER A 97 10.25 -9.13 -3.48
CA SER A 97 10.94 -10.33 -3.94
C SER A 97 10.07 -11.59 -3.91
N GLY A 98 10.63 -12.74 -4.30
CA GLY A 98 9.88 -14.01 -4.31
C GLY A 98 8.81 -14.00 -5.40
N ASN A 99 7.59 -14.46 -5.10
CA ASN A 99 6.44 -14.41 -6.01
C ASN A 99 5.44 -13.30 -5.57
N ALA A 100 5.93 -12.25 -4.91
CA ALA A 100 5.09 -11.17 -4.43
C ALA A 100 4.48 -10.36 -5.59
N ILE A 101 3.28 -9.83 -5.36
CA ILE A 101 2.58 -8.96 -6.30
C ILE A 101 2.29 -7.62 -5.62
N VAL A 102 2.64 -6.52 -6.26
CA VAL A 102 2.27 -5.16 -5.82
C VAL A 102 1.52 -4.46 -6.95
N ARG A 103 0.31 -4.00 -6.68
CA ARG A 103 -0.62 -3.47 -7.69
C ARG A 103 -1.62 -2.50 -7.10
N ASP A 104 -2.51 -1.93 -7.92
CA ASP A 104 -3.68 -1.15 -7.47
C ASP A 104 -3.33 -0.05 -6.44
N ASN A 105 -2.39 0.84 -6.77
CA ASN A 105 -1.83 1.88 -5.88
C ASN A 105 -1.15 1.36 -4.60
N GLY A 106 -0.71 0.10 -4.59
CA GLY A 106 0.07 -0.46 -3.49
C GLY A 106 1.39 0.27 -3.30
N PHE A 107 1.71 0.60 -2.04
CA PHE A 107 2.95 1.26 -1.64
C PHE A 107 3.81 0.34 -0.78
N VAL A 108 5.11 0.25 -1.09
CA VAL A 108 6.11 -0.45 -0.28
C VAL A 108 7.22 0.52 0.09
N GLY A 109 7.23 0.99 1.34
CA GLY A 109 8.18 1.98 1.83
C GLY A 109 9.61 1.46 1.98
N GLU A 110 10.58 2.36 2.03
CA GLU A 110 12.03 2.09 2.06
C GLU A 110 12.45 0.99 3.07
N ASN A 111 11.83 0.98 4.26
CA ASN A 111 12.16 0.06 5.35
C ASN A 111 11.31 -1.22 5.37
N ALA A 112 10.50 -1.45 4.34
CA ALA A 112 9.60 -2.59 4.24
C ALA A 112 10.10 -3.66 3.26
N THR A 113 9.72 -4.90 3.53
CA THR A 113 9.97 -6.03 2.65
C THR A 113 8.68 -6.78 2.34
N VAL A 114 8.38 -6.95 1.07
CA VAL A 114 7.26 -7.77 0.59
C VAL A 114 7.86 -8.96 -0.16
N THR A 115 7.56 -10.18 0.29
CA THR A 115 8.17 -11.39 -0.28
C THR A 115 7.23 -12.58 -0.24
N GLY A 116 7.71 -13.77 -0.61
CA GLY A 116 6.92 -14.99 -0.58
C GLY A 116 5.78 -14.94 -1.59
N SER A 117 4.54 -15.10 -1.13
CA SER A 117 3.33 -15.02 -1.97
C SER A 117 2.43 -13.86 -1.51
N ALA A 118 3.05 -12.78 -1.02
CA ALA A 118 2.35 -11.59 -0.60
C ALA A 118 1.67 -10.90 -1.79
N VAL A 119 0.51 -10.29 -1.50
CA VAL A 119 -0.15 -9.38 -2.43
C VAL A 119 -0.39 -8.08 -1.68
N VAL A 120 0.10 -6.98 -2.24
CA VAL A 120 -0.15 -5.60 -1.78
C VAL A 120 -0.99 -4.93 -2.86
N GLN A 121 -2.20 -4.52 -2.49
CA GLN A 121 -3.19 -4.01 -3.43
C GLN A 121 -4.21 -3.11 -2.73
N ALA A 122 -5.05 -2.43 -3.51
CA ALA A 122 -6.14 -1.61 -3.00
C ALA A 122 -5.66 -0.58 -1.95
N ASP A 123 -4.67 0.23 -2.35
CA ASP A 123 -4.10 1.31 -1.54
C ASP A 123 -3.49 0.85 -0.20
N GLN A 124 -2.99 -0.40 -0.11
CA GLN A 124 -2.21 -0.83 1.05
C GLN A 124 -0.84 -0.15 1.11
N TYR A 125 -0.49 0.37 2.29
CA TYR A 125 0.75 1.11 2.53
C TYR A 125 1.69 0.33 3.44
N ILE A 126 2.50 -0.55 2.87
CA ILE A 126 3.41 -1.40 3.64
C ILE A 126 4.66 -0.59 3.98
N THR A 127 4.67 -0.04 5.20
CA THR A 127 5.72 0.87 5.71
C THR A 127 6.66 0.18 6.69
N PHE A 128 6.19 -0.87 7.37
CA PHE A 128 6.93 -1.53 8.44
C PHE A 128 7.08 -3.04 8.23
N GLY A 129 8.30 -3.53 8.47
CA GLY A 129 8.59 -4.96 8.62
C GLY A 129 8.48 -5.76 7.34
N THR A 130 8.09 -7.04 7.49
CA THR A 130 8.05 -7.99 6.38
C THR A 130 6.65 -8.58 6.20
N VAL A 131 6.11 -8.47 4.99
CA VAL A 131 4.84 -9.09 4.58
C VAL A 131 5.11 -10.25 3.64
N THR A 132 4.53 -11.41 3.94
CA THR A 132 4.78 -12.67 3.19
C THR A 132 3.52 -13.31 2.59
N THR A 133 2.35 -12.74 2.88
CA THR A 133 1.02 -13.25 2.52
C THR A 133 0.10 -12.11 2.11
N ASP A 134 -0.97 -12.42 1.38
CA ASP A 134 -2.06 -11.48 1.06
C ASP A 134 -2.88 -11.15 2.32
N ILE A 135 -2.52 -10.05 2.98
CA ILE A 135 -3.10 -9.62 4.27
C ILE A 135 -4.61 -9.34 4.15
N LEU A 136 -5.06 -8.71 3.07
CA LEU A 136 -6.48 -8.36 2.90
C LEU A 136 -7.33 -9.61 2.70
N SER A 137 -6.85 -10.56 1.89
CA SER A 137 -7.57 -11.83 1.66
C SER A 137 -7.60 -12.72 2.90
N THR A 138 -6.52 -12.77 3.68
CA THR A 138 -6.47 -13.55 4.93
C THR A 138 -7.14 -12.85 6.10
N LYS A 139 -7.41 -11.54 5.98
CA LYS A 139 -7.94 -10.67 7.05
C LYS A 139 -7.04 -10.68 8.30
N ASP A 140 -5.73 -10.75 8.11
CA ASP A 140 -4.77 -10.66 9.20
C ASP A 140 -4.58 -9.20 9.63
N TRP A 141 -5.58 -8.67 10.34
CA TRP A 141 -5.60 -7.28 10.76
C TRP A 141 -4.51 -6.93 11.77
N ALA A 142 -3.97 -7.91 12.50
CA ALA A 142 -2.82 -7.65 13.36
C ALA A 142 -1.57 -7.34 12.52
N SER A 143 -1.32 -8.13 11.47
CA SER A 143 -0.26 -7.85 10.50
C SER A 143 -0.51 -6.56 9.72
N ALA A 144 -1.76 -6.27 9.33
CA ALA A 144 -2.11 -5.04 8.62
C ALA A 144 -1.80 -3.79 9.48
N LEU A 145 -2.23 -3.80 10.75
CA LEU A 145 -1.95 -2.71 11.71
C LEU A 145 -0.44 -2.50 11.90
N TYR A 146 0.34 -3.57 11.99
CA TYR A 146 1.79 -3.43 12.10
C TYR A 146 2.41 -2.90 10.80
N ALA A 147 2.06 -3.51 9.66
CA ALA A 147 2.66 -3.18 8.37
C ALA A 147 2.37 -1.75 7.93
N GLU A 148 1.17 -1.22 8.19
CA GLU A 148 0.80 0.13 7.76
C GLU A 148 1.00 1.20 8.83
N LEU A 149 0.78 0.88 10.11
CA LEU A 149 0.76 1.87 11.19
C LEU A 149 1.85 1.66 12.24
N GLY A 150 2.64 0.58 12.14
CA GLY A 150 3.63 0.22 13.14
C GLY A 150 3.00 -0.22 14.48
N ILE A 151 1.69 -0.48 14.52
CA ILE A 151 0.98 -0.80 15.77
C ILE A 151 0.91 -2.30 15.99
N ILE A 152 1.32 -2.73 17.18
CA ILE A 152 1.11 -4.11 17.67
C ILE A 152 -0.10 -4.10 18.61
N PRO A 153 -1.21 -4.77 18.23
CA PRO A 153 -2.37 -4.87 19.10
C PRO A 153 -2.06 -5.54 20.44
N LYS A 154 -2.77 -5.13 21.49
CA LYS A 154 -2.66 -5.70 22.84
C LYS A 154 -4.00 -6.25 23.28
N ASN A 155 -4.03 -7.50 23.72
CA ASN A 155 -5.25 -8.19 24.18
C ASN A 155 -6.40 -8.14 23.17
N GLY A 156 -6.09 -8.28 21.87
CA GLY A 156 -7.10 -8.25 20.80
C GLY A 156 -7.64 -6.86 20.47
N LYS A 157 -6.98 -5.78 20.92
CA LYS A 157 -7.44 -4.40 20.73
C LYS A 157 -6.30 -3.45 20.36
N VAL A 158 -6.67 -2.32 19.80
CA VAL A 158 -5.78 -1.23 19.38
C VAL A 158 -6.35 0.13 19.77
N ILE A 159 -5.48 1.08 20.06
CA ILE A 159 -5.84 2.49 20.27
C ILE A 159 -5.61 3.24 18.97
N LEU A 160 -6.63 3.92 18.49
CA LEU A 160 -6.64 4.69 17.25
C LEU A 160 -7.38 6.01 17.48
N TYR A 161 -7.20 6.94 16.56
CA TYR A 161 -7.67 8.30 16.71
C TYR A 161 -8.61 8.69 15.58
N LYS A 162 -9.50 9.65 15.86
CA LYS A 162 -10.44 10.17 14.88
C LYS A 162 -10.62 11.67 15.01
N ASP A 163 -10.54 12.35 13.87
CA ASP A 163 -10.90 13.75 13.73
C ASP A 163 -12.43 13.91 13.76
N VAL A 164 -12.91 14.83 14.59
CA VAL A 164 -14.33 15.06 14.88
C VAL A 164 -14.63 16.53 15.12
N GLN A 165 -15.92 16.88 15.13
CA GLN A 165 -16.37 18.21 15.54
C GLN A 165 -16.94 18.17 16.95
N SER A 166 -16.52 19.11 17.79
CA SER A 166 -17.08 19.38 19.11
C SER A 166 -18.57 19.74 19.06
N THR A 167 -19.24 19.54 20.20
CA THR A 167 -20.61 19.99 20.42
C THR A 167 -20.71 20.81 21.71
N ASP A 168 -21.86 21.41 21.96
CA ASP A 168 -22.11 22.12 23.23
C ASP A 168 -22.01 21.20 24.46
N ASN A 169 -22.16 19.87 24.25
CA ASN A 169 -21.87 18.88 25.28
C ASN A 169 -20.40 18.42 25.15
N PRO A 170 -19.53 18.68 26.15
CA PRO A 170 -18.10 18.37 26.07
C PRO A 170 -17.79 16.86 26.04
N LYS A 171 -18.79 15.99 26.20
CA LYS A 171 -18.64 14.54 26.04
C LYS A 171 -19.06 14.02 24.68
N ASN A 172 -19.73 14.83 23.86
CA ASN A 172 -20.30 14.40 22.59
C ASN A 172 -19.60 15.11 21.42
N PHE A 173 -19.29 14.33 20.40
CA PHE A 173 -18.60 14.80 19.20
C PHE A 173 -19.32 14.29 17.95
N LYS A 174 -19.37 15.09 16.90
CA LYS A 174 -20.01 14.75 15.63
C LYS A 174 -18.98 14.17 14.67
N SER A 175 -19.39 13.16 13.90
CA SER A 175 -18.66 12.75 12.70
C SER A 175 -18.61 13.91 11.70
N LEU A 176 -17.44 14.19 11.15
CA LEU A 176 -17.26 15.23 10.12
C LEU A 176 -18.06 14.90 8.84
N TYR A 177 -18.13 13.63 8.46
CA TYR A 177 -18.84 13.19 7.26
C TYR A 177 -20.35 13.04 7.47
N LYS A 178 -20.78 12.69 8.70
CA LYS A 178 -22.18 12.44 9.05
C LYS A 178 -22.52 13.16 10.36
N PRO A 179 -22.81 14.47 10.35
CA PRO A 179 -22.97 15.27 11.58
C PRO A 179 -24.07 14.80 12.53
N SER A 180 -25.01 13.96 12.08
CA SER A 180 -26.02 13.31 12.92
C SER A 180 -25.50 12.10 13.70
N PHE A 181 -24.33 11.58 13.34
CA PHE A 181 -23.66 10.47 14.01
C PHE A 181 -22.76 11.01 15.12
N LEU A 182 -23.01 10.56 16.35
CA LEU A 182 -22.36 11.07 17.55
C LEU A 182 -21.43 10.04 18.18
N TYR A 183 -20.28 10.52 18.65
CA TYR A 183 -19.35 9.82 19.51
C TYR A 183 -19.48 10.39 20.92
N GLU A 184 -19.78 9.55 21.92
CA GLU A 184 -19.86 9.96 23.33
C GLU A 184 -18.75 9.30 24.14
N VAL A 185 -17.97 10.11 24.87
CA VAL A 185 -16.86 9.63 25.72
C VAL A 185 -17.37 8.63 26.75
N GLY A 186 -16.71 7.47 26.81
CA GLY A 186 -17.05 6.35 27.69
C GLY A 186 -18.09 5.39 27.10
N LYS A 187 -18.63 5.64 25.90
CA LYS A 187 -19.59 4.77 25.22
C LYS A 187 -18.95 3.98 24.10
N THR A 188 -19.52 2.81 23.83
CA THR A 188 -19.27 2.07 22.60
C THR A 188 -20.22 2.58 21.52
N VAL A 189 -19.66 2.81 20.34
CA VAL A 189 -20.35 3.30 19.16
C VAL A 189 -20.26 2.22 18.08
N GLU A 190 -21.34 2.01 17.34
CA GLU A 190 -21.46 1.02 16.27
C GLU A 190 -22.05 1.69 15.02
N GLU A 191 -21.41 1.51 13.88
CA GLU A 191 -22.04 1.78 12.57
C GLU A 191 -22.56 0.45 12.00
N THR A 192 -23.82 0.46 11.58
CA THR A 192 -24.52 -0.74 11.09
C THR A 192 -24.57 -0.77 9.57
N ASP A 193 -24.48 0.39 8.92
CA ASP A 193 -24.36 0.53 7.47
C ASP A 193 -22.87 0.63 7.09
N VAL A 194 -22.21 -0.52 6.97
CA VAL A 194 -20.79 -0.62 6.63
C VAL A 194 -20.56 -1.35 5.31
N ASP A 195 -19.45 -1.06 4.65
CA ASP A 195 -18.97 -1.81 3.50
C ASP A 195 -18.05 -2.97 3.96
N GLU A 196 -18.50 -4.21 3.72
CA GLU A 196 -17.79 -5.45 4.08
C GLU A 196 -16.68 -5.85 3.08
N ASP A 197 -16.64 -5.19 1.93
CA ASP A 197 -15.63 -5.42 0.90
C ASP A 197 -14.28 -4.85 1.36
N VAL A 198 -13.35 -5.76 1.66
CA VAL A 198 -12.01 -5.42 2.17
C VAL A 198 -11.17 -4.66 1.14
N MET A 199 -11.47 -4.82 -0.15
CA MET A 199 -10.77 -4.16 -1.25
C MET A 199 -11.37 -2.79 -1.58
N LYS A 200 -12.57 -2.48 -1.08
CA LYS A 200 -13.24 -1.21 -1.35
C LYS A 200 -12.59 -0.09 -0.54
N VAL A 201 -11.80 0.71 -1.22
CA VAL A 201 -11.20 1.94 -0.69
C VAL A 201 -12.29 2.96 -0.37
N CYS A 202 -12.14 3.70 0.74
CA CYS A 202 -13.09 4.73 1.18
C CYS A 202 -14.55 4.25 1.35
N GLY A 203 -14.76 2.97 1.67
CA GLY A 203 -16.08 2.41 1.98
C GLY A 203 -16.68 2.94 3.29
N LYS A 204 -17.97 2.67 3.51
CA LYS A 204 -18.70 3.05 4.72
C LYS A 204 -18.18 2.31 5.95
N GLY A 205 -18.02 3.04 7.05
CA GLY A 205 -17.64 2.52 8.34
C GLY A 205 -17.10 3.62 9.24
N LEU A 206 -16.59 3.23 10.41
CA LEU A 206 -15.87 4.13 11.30
C LEU A 206 -14.40 4.16 10.86
N HIS A 207 -13.90 5.33 10.45
CA HIS A 207 -12.51 5.52 10.05
C HIS A 207 -11.67 6.10 11.18
N PHE A 208 -10.53 5.46 11.44
CA PHE A 208 -9.54 5.84 12.43
C PHE A 208 -8.13 5.76 11.86
N THR A 209 -7.19 6.51 12.42
CA THR A 209 -5.77 6.48 12.04
C THR A 209 -4.89 6.86 13.24
N LEU A 210 -3.61 7.12 13.02
CA LEU A 210 -2.69 7.63 14.04
C LEU A 210 -2.99 9.11 14.33
N GLN A 211 -2.76 9.53 15.58
CA GLN A 211 -2.93 10.92 15.99
C GLN A 211 -2.07 11.86 15.14
N GLU A 212 -0.80 11.49 14.91
CA GLU A 212 0.15 12.28 14.13
C GLU A 212 -0.29 12.52 12.68
N ILE A 213 -1.02 11.58 12.07
CA ILE A 213 -1.57 11.77 10.72
C ILE A 213 -2.66 12.83 10.76
N ILE A 214 -3.55 12.76 11.74
CA ILE A 214 -4.64 13.75 11.90
C ILE A 214 -4.08 15.14 12.19
N GLU A 215 -3.07 15.27 13.05
CA GLU A 215 -2.49 16.57 13.41
C GLU A 215 -1.92 17.32 12.18
N ASN A 216 -1.53 16.60 11.12
CA ASN A 216 -1.03 17.19 9.88
C ASN A 216 -2.14 17.52 8.86
N GLU A 217 -3.32 16.93 9.00
CA GLU A 217 -4.42 16.99 8.02
C GLU A 217 -5.76 17.41 8.63
N GLN A 218 -5.75 17.94 9.86
CA GLN A 218 -6.95 18.14 10.66
C GLN A 218 -7.94 19.09 9.97
N THR A 219 -9.20 18.67 9.94
CA THR A 219 -10.32 19.47 9.42
C THR A 219 -11.40 19.74 10.46
N GLY A 220 -11.52 18.88 11.47
CA GLY A 220 -12.31 19.11 12.67
C GLY A 220 -11.65 20.05 13.66
N ASP A 221 -12.26 20.19 14.83
CA ASP A 221 -11.75 21.03 15.93
C ASP A 221 -11.32 20.21 17.16
N THR A 222 -11.41 18.88 17.09
CA THR A 222 -11.06 17.98 18.21
C THR A 222 -10.70 16.58 17.70
N ILE A 223 -9.81 15.90 18.43
CA ILE A 223 -9.47 14.50 18.17
C ILE A 223 -10.05 13.64 19.30
N ILE A 224 -10.63 12.49 18.96
CA ILE A 224 -11.04 11.49 19.95
C ILE A 224 -10.14 10.27 19.90
N GLU A 225 -9.82 9.74 21.08
CA GLU A 225 -9.11 8.49 21.27
C GLU A 225 -10.12 7.35 21.36
N CYS A 226 -9.92 6.31 20.57
CA CYS A 226 -10.83 5.19 20.45
C CYS A 226 -10.09 3.85 20.63
N GLU A 227 -10.68 2.97 21.44
CA GLU A 227 -10.28 1.55 21.50
C GLU A 227 -11.11 0.77 20.48
N VAL A 228 -10.42 0.06 19.57
CA VAL A 228 -11.03 -0.78 18.53
C VAL A 228 -10.61 -2.22 18.76
N ALA A 229 -11.56 -3.16 18.77
CA ALA A 229 -11.25 -4.58 18.81
C ALA A 229 -10.83 -5.04 17.40
N ILE A 230 -9.84 -5.93 17.31
CA ILE A 230 -9.34 -6.44 16.02
C ILE A 230 -10.47 -7.11 15.22
N GLU A 231 -11.38 -7.81 15.91
CA GLU A 231 -12.53 -8.47 15.30
C GLU A 231 -13.55 -7.51 14.66
N ASP A 232 -13.54 -6.24 15.07
CA ASP A 232 -14.40 -5.19 14.52
C ASP A 232 -13.75 -4.45 13.32
N ILE A 233 -12.49 -4.74 13.00
CA ILE A 233 -11.80 -4.17 11.84
C ILE A 233 -12.34 -4.82 10.55
N LEU A 234 -12.65 -3.96 9.58
CA LEU A 234 -13.15 -4.32 8.27
C LEU A 234 -12.03 -4.33 7.22
N THR A 235 -11.12 -3.36 7.29
CA THR A 235 -9.92 -3.28 6.45
C THR A 235 -8.92 -2.27 7.02
N VAL A 236 -7.67 -2.34 6.59
CA VAL A 236 -6.63 -1.33 6.81
C VAL A 236 -6.04 -1.02 5.44
N GLN A 237 -6.14 0.23 5.02
CA GLN A 237 -5.70 0.74 3.72
C GLN A 237 -5.29 2.20 3.90
N TYR A 238 -4.26 2.65 3.21
CA TYR A 238 -3.78 4.04 3.24
C TYR A 238 -3.53 4.54 4.67
N CYS A 239 -2.99 3.68 5.55
CA CYS A 239 -2.81 4.00 6.97
C CYS A 239 -4.12 4.40 7.69
N ILE A 240 -5.27 3.94 7.19
CA ILE A 240 -6.59 4.17 7.78
C ILE A 240 -7.21 2.83 8.12
N VAL A 241 -7.66 2.70 9.36
CA VAL A 241 -8.44 1.55 9.83
C VAL A 241 -9.91 1.86 9.65
N ARG A 242 -10.60 1.02 8.88
CA ARG A 242 -12.07 1.02 8.82
C ARG A 242 -12.59 -0.07 9.75
N ALA A 243 -13.49 0.29 10.67
CA ALA A 243 -14.06 -0.63 11.65
C ALA A 243 -15.57 -0.44 11.80
N ARG A 244 -16.21 -1.45 12.40
CA ARG A 244 -17.64 -1.44 12.72
C ARG A 244 -17.94 -0.77 14.05
N LYS A 245 -17.06 -0.98 15.03
CA LYS A 245 -17.24 -0.55 16.42
C LYS A 245 -15.99 0.07 16.99
N CYS A 246 -16.19 1.01 17.91
CA CYS A 246 -15.15 1.47 18.80
C CYS A 246 -15.72 1.82 20.17
N LYS A 247 -14.86 1.87 21.19
CA LYS A 247 -15.16 2.53 22.47
C LYS A 247 -14.43 3.86 22.51
N VAL A 248 -15.16 4.95 22.67
CA VAL A 248 -14.59 6.29 22.82
C VAL A 248 -14.00 6.41 24.23
N LEU A 249 -12.71 6.65 24.34
CA LEU A 249 -12.00 6.71 25.62
C LEU A 249 -11.91 8.14 26.15
N SER A 250 -11.49 9.06 25.29
CA SER A 250 -11.18 10.44 25.64
C SER A 250 -11.26 11.36 24.42
N ALA A 251 -11.15 12.66 24.66
CA ALA A 251 -10.93 13.67 23.64
C ALA A 251 -9.64 14.42 24.01
N ILE A 252 -8.88 14.83 22.98
CA ILE A 252 -7.54 15.41 23.09
C ILE A 252 -7.52 16.78 22.41
#